data_AF-A0A7V1EHS4-F1
#
_entry.id   AF-A0A7V1EHS4-F1
#
_cell.length_a   1.000
_cell.length_b   1.000
_cell.length_c   1.000
_cell.angle_alpha   90.00
_cell.angle_beta   90.00
_cell.angle_gamma   90.00
#
_symmetry.space_group_name_H-M   'P 1'
#
loop_
_entity.id
_entity.type
_entity.pdbx_description
1 polymer ?
#
loop_
_entity_poly.entity_id
_entity_poly.type
_entity_poly.pdbx_seq_one_letter_code
_entity_poly.pdbx_strand_id
1 'polypeptide(L)'
;MGKIRVAIIGVGNCASSLVQGVYYYRNAREDEFIPGIMHTRLGGYHIGDIEFSLGIDIDKNKVGKDLAEAIYTKPNNTYKFCSVPKLNVPVVRGMTHDGLGYYLSQIIEKAPGPTADIVKLLKETKTDVVINYLPVGSEEATKWYVEQVLTAGCAFVNCIPVFIASQKYWQKRFIEKGLPVLGDDIKSQVGATIVHRVLVNLFNDRGVKLERTSQLNVGGNTDFLNMLERSRLQSKKISKTQAVTSLLKYNIGDENIYIGPSDYIAWLTDRKWAYMRLEGKTFGDVPLNIELKLEVWDSPNSAGVVIDAIRCAKLALDNKLSGAIIEPSSYFFKSPPVQYPDYICREKTESFIKKYGKKNTKGNKKRSS
;
A
#
# COMPACT_ATOMS: atom_id res chain seq x y z
N MET A 1 15.36 12.26 15.05
CA MET A 1 13.98 12.20 15.59
C MET A 1 13.90 10.93 16.43
N GLY A 2 12.75 10.65 17.06
CA GLY A 2 12.54 9.35 17.72
C GLY A 2 12.35 8.21 16.71
N LYS A 3 12.21 7.00 17.22
CA LYS A 3 11.78 5.82 16.46
C LYS A 3 10.33 5.97 15.99
N ILE A 4 9.94 5.17 15.00
CA ILE A 4 8.57 5.03 14.50
C ILE A 4 8.08 3.64 14.88
N ARG A 5 7.18 3.55 15.87
CA ARG A 5 6.61 2.28 16.31
C ARG A 5 5.42 1.90 15.45
N VAL A 6 5.51 0.77 14.75
CA VAL A 6 4.56 0.36 13.72
C VAL A 6 3.87 -0.95 14.09
N ALA A 7 2.53 -0.92 14.15
CA ALA A 7 1.73 -2.14 14.21
C ALA A 7 1.21 -2.52 12.81
N ILE A 8 1.04 -3.82 12.57
CA ILE A 8 0.58 -4.36 11.29
C ILE A 8 -0.69 -5.18 11.51
N ILE A 9 -1.77 -4.80 10.82
CA ILE A 9 -3.00 -5.58 10.69
C ILE A 9 -2.90 -6.41 9.40
N GLY A 10 -2.94 -7.73 9.52
CA GLY A 10 -2.77 -8.68 8.41
C GLY A 10 -1.29 -8.95 8.12
N VAL A 11 -0.76 -10.07 8.64
CA VAL A 11 0.65 -10.46 8.49
C VAL A 11 0.82 -11.30 7.21
N GLY A 12 0.41 -10.74 6.07
CA GLY A 12 0.48 -11.36 4.74
C GLY A 12 1.82 -11.17 4.01
N ASN A 13 1.83 -11.40 2.69
CA ASN A 13 3.01 -11.18 1.85
C ASN A 13 3.50 -9.71 1.85
N CYS A 14 2.58 -8.74 1.86
CA CYS A 14 2.93 -7.31 1.97
C CYS A 14 3.65 -7.00 3.29
N ALA A 15 3.14 -7.54 4.41
CA ALA A 15 3.79 -7.41 5.71
C ALA A 15 5.18 -8.07 5.69
N SER A 16 5.32 -9.24 5.08
CA SER A 16 6.61 -9.91 4.92
C SER A 16 7.62 -9.08 4.15
N SER A 17 7.21 -8.50 3.02
CA SER A 17 8.07 -7.64 2.22
C SER A 17 8.47 -6.35 2.95
N LEU A 18 7.53 -5.75 3.71
CA LEU A 18 7.78 -4.56 4.53
C LEU A 18 8.81 -4.85 5.64
N VAL A 19 8.60 -5.92 6.42
CA VAL A 19 9.48 -6.27 7.55
C VAL A 19 10.88 -6.65 7.05
N GLN A 20 10.95 -7.45 5.97
CA GLN A 20 12.22 -7.75 5.31
C GLN A 20 12.91 -6.49 4.79
N GLY A 21 12.19 -5.58 4.13
CA GLY A 21 12.72 -4.34 3.57
C GLY A 21 13.29 -3.40 4.62
N VAL A 22 12.55 -3.18 5.72
CA VAL A 22 13.03 -2.36 6.84
C VAL A 22 14.31 -2.94 7.43
N TYR A 23 14.36 -4.27 7.65
CA TYR A 23 15.54 -4.90 8.21
C TYR A 23 16.74 -4.90 7.24
N TYR A 24 16.51 -5.16 5.96
CA TYR A 24 17.54 -5.20 4.92
C TYR A 24 18.25 -3.84 4.77
N TYR A 25 17.48 -2.75 4.75
CA TYR A 25 18.01 -1.39 4.57
C TYR A 25 18.27 -0.62 5.88
N ARG A 26 18.20 -1.28 7.05
CA ARG A 26 18.32 -0.59 8.36
C ARG A 26 19.63 0.16 8.57
N ASN A 27 20.70 -0.30 7.91
CA ASN A 27 22.06 0.23 7.98
C ASN A 27 22.51 0.93 6.69
N ALA A 28 21.58 1.22 5.77
CA ALA A 28 21.89 1.94 4.55
C ALA A 28 22.53 3.31 4.86
N ARG A 29 23.39 3.79 3.96
CA ARG A 29 23.97 5.14 4.12
C ARG A 29 22.90 6.18 3.84
N GLU A 30 23.00 7.34 4.50
CA GLU A 30 21.95 8.37 4.41
C GLU A 30 21.72 8.90 2.98
N ASP A 31 22.77 8.86 2.15
CA ASP A 31 22.81 9.31 0.76
C ASP A 31 22.74 8.15 -0.26
N GLU A 32 22.56 6.91 0.22
CA GLU A 32 22.50 5.73 -0.63
C GLU A 32 21.24 5.76 -1.51
N PHE A 33 21.41 5.48 -2.79
CA PHE A 33 20.27 5.23 -3.67
C PHE A 33 19.73 3.82 -3.41
N ILE A 34 18.52 3.74 -2.87
CA ILE A 34 17.81 2.47 -2.68
C ILE A 34 16.68 2.40 -3.71
N PRO A 35 16.65 1.36 -4.56
CA PRO A 35 15.57 1.17 -5.52
C PRO A 35 14.22 1.10 -4.80
N GLY A 36 13.31 1.98 -5.19
CA GLY A 36 11.91 1.86 -4.81
C GLY A 36 11.45 2.58 -3.55
N ILE A 37 12.31 3.43 -2.99
CA ILE A 37 11.93 4.43 -1.98
C ILE A 37 12.26 5.82 -2.50
N MET A 38 11.60 6.86 -1.97
CA MET A 38 11.91 8.24 -2.34
C MET A 38 13.24 8.71 -1.76
N HIS A 39 13.44 8.45 -0.47
CA HIS A 39 14.58 8.93 0.30
C HIS A 39 15.01 7.89 1.32
N THR A 40 16.32 7.67 1.48
CA THR A 40 16.85 6.82 2.55
C THR A 40 16.58 7.44 3.93
N ARG A 41 16.67 8.78 4.03
CA ARG A 41 16.19 9.57 5.17
C ARG A 41 15.08 10.53 4.73
N LEU A 42 13.83 10.24 5.10
CA LEU A 42 12.65 11.03 4.75
C LEU A 42 12.27 11.95 5.91
N GLY A 43 12.39 13.27 5.70
CA GLY A 43 12.02 14.31 6.69
C GLY A 43 12.74 14.21 8.03
N GLY A 44 13.87 13.49 8.08
CA GLY A 44 14.63 13.23 9.30
C GLY A 44 14.51 11.80 9.84
N TYR A 45 13.64 10.96 9.28
CA TYR A 45 13.54 9.53 9.62
C TYR A 45 14.28 8.64 8.62
N HIS A 46 15.23 7.87 9.13
CA HIS A 46 15.87 6.80 8.39
C HIS A 46 14.94 5.59 8.27
N ILE A 47 15.17 4.71 7.30
CA ILE A 47 14.43 3.43 7.19
C ILE A 47 14.57 2.61 8.49
N GLY A 48 15.80 2.55 9.03
CA GLY A 48 16.11 1.90 10.31
C GLY A 48 15.54 2.59 11.55
N ASP A 49 14.83 3.71 11.42
CA ASP A 49 14.06 4.30 12.52
C ASP A 49 12.69 3.65 12.68
N ILE A 50 12.25 2.81 11.73
CA ILE A 50 11.02 2.02 11.84
C ILE A 50 11.27 0.79 12.73
N GLU A 51 10.47 0.64 13.77
CA GLU A 51 10.45 -0.49 14.69
C GLU A 51 9.04 -1.09 14.72
N PHE A 52 8.92 -2.40 14.55
CA PHE A 52 7.62 -3.05 14.66
C PHE A 52 7.24 -3.25 16.12
N SER A 53 5.98 -2.98 16.46
CA SER A 53 5.48 -3.00 17.84
C SER A 53 4.46 -4.11 18.09
N LEU A 54 3.66 -4.47 17.07
CA LEU A 54 2.61 -5.47 17.20
C LEU A 54 2.23 -6.04 15.82
N GLY A 55 2.06 -7.35 15.72
CA GLY A 55 1.37 -7.99 14.58
C GLY A 55 -0.04 -8.40 14.98
N ILE A 56 -1.00 -8.29 14.06
CA ILE A 56 -2.39 -8.70 14.28
C ILE A 56 -2.81 -9.58 13.11
N ASP A 57 -3.22 -10.81 13.38
CA ASP A 57 -3.67 -11.75 12.35
C ASP A 57 -4.83 -12.63 12.86
N ILE A 58 -5.43 -13.40 11.97
CA ILE A 58 -6.52 -14.33 12.28
C ILE A 58 -6.15 -15.78 11.97
N ASP A 59 -5.07 -16.04 11.24
CA ASP A 59 -4.62 -17.38 10.88
C ASP A 59 -4.02 -18.08 12.11
N LYS A 60 -4.52 -19.28 12.44
CA LYS A 60 -4.01 -20.10 13.55
C LYS A 60 -2.53 -20.39 13.46
N ASN A 61 -1.97 -20.38 12.24
CA ASN A 61 -0.56 -20.65 12.02
C ASN A 61 0.31 -19.44 12.35
N LYS A 62 -0.24 -18.22 12.42
CA LYS A 62 0.51 -16.98 12.66
C LYS A 62 0.29 -16.43 14.06
N VAL A 63 -0.94 -16.52 14.58
CA VAL A 63 -1.29 -16.05 15.92
C VAL A 63 -0.45 -16.79 16.98
N GLY A 64 0.13 -16.04 17.92
CA GLY A 64 1.01 -16.53 18.97
C GLY A 64 2.50 -16.55 18.62
N LYS A 65 2.87 -16.33 17.36
CA LYS A 65 4.28 -16.30 16.92
C LYS A 65 4.91 -14.93 17.09
N ASP A 66 6.25 -14.90 17.02
CA ASP A 66 6.99 -13.67 16.76
C ASP A 66 6.75 -13.19 15.32
N LEU A 67 6.70 -11.88 15.11
CA LEU A 67 6.51 -11.28 13.78
C LEU A 67 7.57 -11.77 12.79
N ALA A 68 8.83 -11.96 13.22
CA ALA A 68 9.90 -12.45 12.35
C ALA A 68 9.65 -13.87 11.83
N GLU A 69 8.88 -14.69 12.56
CA GLU A 69 8.49 -16.03 12.13
C GLU A 69 7.20 -16.00 11.31
N ALA A 70 6.21 -15.22 11.76
CA ALA A 70 4.89 -15.13 11.13
C ALA A 70 4.96 -14.64 9.68
N ILE A 71 5.89 -13.73 9.36
CA ILE A 71 6.07 -13.22 7.99
C ILE A 71 6.50 -14.29 6.97
N TYR A 72 7.11 -15.40 7.41
CA TYR A 72 7.50 -16.53 6.56
C TYR A 72 6.53 -17.72 6.69
N THR A 73 5.55 -17.63 7.58
CA THR A 73 4.60 -18.71 7.80
C THR A 73 3.60 -18.77 6.64
N LYS A 74 3.38 -19.97 6.10
CA LYS A 74 2.36 -20.22 5.08
C LYS A 74 0.99 -19.68 5.53
N PRO A 75 0.16 -19.16 4.62
CA PRO A 75 0.29 -19.21 3.16
C PRO A 75 1.16 -18.11 2.55
N ASN A 76 1.93 -17.34 3.35
CA ASN A 76 2.87 -16.37 2.78
C ASN A 76 3.88 -17.08 1.86
N ASN A 77 4.09 -16.50 0.68
CA ASN A 77 4.89 -17.07 -0.41
C ASN A 77 5.63 -16.01 -1.23
N THR A 78 5.87 -14.83 -0.63
CA THR A 78 6.68 -13.78 -1.25
C THR A 78 8.17 -14.11 -1.29
N TYR A 79 8.91 -13.36 -2.10
CA TYR A 79 10.34 -13.53 -2.27
C TYR A 79 11.07 -13.25 -0.95
N LYS A 80 11.93 -14.18 -0.54
CA LYS A 80 12.78 -14.01 0.64
C LYS A 80 14.12 -13.39 0.23
N PHE A 81 14.23 -12.07 0.32
CA PHE A 81 15.48 -11.34 0.05
C PHE A 81 16.26 -10.99 1.31
N CYS A 82 15.67 -11.17 2.49
CA CYS A 82 16.34 -10.95 3.77
C CYS A 82 15.86 -11.98 4.80
N SER A 83 16.75 -12.42 5.69
CA SER A 83 16.39 -13.17 6.90
C SER A 83 16.26 -12.21 8.07
N VAL A 84 15.09 -12.17 8.70
CA VAL A 84 14.81 -11.30 9.84
C VAL A 84 15.00 -12.10 11.14
N PRO A 85 15.86 -11.66 12.08
CA PRO A 85 16.00 -12.31 13.38
C PRO A 85 14.76 -12.04 14.24
N LYS A 86 14.63 -12.78 15.35
CA LYS A 86 13.56 -12.59 16.32
C LYS A 86 13.43 -11.12 16.73
N LEU A 87 12.23 -10.57 16.61
CA LEU A 87 11.96 -9.15 16.89
C LEU A 87 11.42 -8.92 18.32
N ASN A 88 10.96 -9.98 18.99
CA ASN A 88 10.18 -9.93 20.22
C ASN A 88 8.88 -9.12 20.04
N VAL A 89 8.24 -9.29 18.88
CA VAL A 89 7.00 -8.62 18.49
C VAL A 89 5.92 -9.67 18.33
N PRO A 90 4.95 -9.77 19.26
CA PRO A 90 3.95 -10.82 19.18
C PRO A 90 2.96 -10.56 18.05
N VAL A 91 2.52 -11.65 17.40
CA VAL A 91 1.33 -11.66 16.55
C VAL A 91 0.12 -12.09 17.38
N VAL A 92 -0.80 -11.18 17.60
CA VAL A 92 -1.99 -11.42 18.43
C VAL A 92 -3.23 -11.74 17.59
N ARG A 93 -4.22 -12.35 18.24
CA ARG A 93 -5.50 -12.66 17.63
C ARG A 93 -6.29 -11.37 17.35
N GLY A 94 -6.43 -11.01 16.08
CA GLY A 94 -7.23 -9.87 15.63
C GLY A 94 -8.74 -10.14 15.62
N MET A 95 -9.54 -9.16 15.21
CA MET A 95 -10.94 -9.37 14.84
C MET A 95 -11.05 -9.93 13.42
N THR A 96 -11.97 -10.87 13.19
CA THR A 96 -12.17 -11.51 11.89
C THR A 96 -13.11 -10.73 10.97
N HIS A 97 -14.37 -10.47 11.40
CA HIS A 97 -15.43 -9.89 10.54
C HIS A 97 -15.44 -10.50 9.12
N ASP A 98 -15.57 -9.66 8.09
CA ASP A 98 -15.51 -9.96 6.66
C ASP A 98 -14.07 -10.09 6.12
N GLY A 99 -13.09 -10.16 7.02
CA GLY A 99 -11.66 -10.39 6.78
C GLY A 99 -11.33 -11.71 6.08
N LEU A 100 -12.21 -12.70 6.18
CA LEU A 100 -12.00 -14.05 5.65
C LEU A 100 -13.02 -14.37 4.55
N GLY A 101 -12.59 -14.25 3.29
CA GLY A 101 -13.38 -14.63 2.12
C GLY A 101 -13.51 -16.14 1.93
N TYR A 102 -14.37 -16.56 1.01
CA TYR A 102 -14.68 -17.97 0.76
C TYR A 102 -13.42 -18.76 0.39
N TYR A 103 -12.69 -18.31 -0.64
CA TYR A 103 -11.48 -19.00 -1.10
C TYR A 103 -10.35 -18.97 -0.06
N LEU A 104 -10.22 -17.87 0.68
CA LEU A 104 -9.20 -17.77 1.72
C LEU A 104 -9.49 -18.72 2.88
N SER A 105 -10.77 -18.92 3.22
CA SER A 105 -11.22 -19.86 4.27
C SER A 105 -10.89 -21.33 3.97
N GLN A 106 -10.62 -21.67 2.71
CA GLN A 106 -10.19 -23.01 2.30
C GLN A 106 -8.69 -23.26 2.54
N ILE A 107 -7.90 -22.20 2.73
CA ILE A 107 -6.44 -22.29 2.88
C ILE A 107 -6.02 -22.00 4.32
N ILE A 108 -6.72 -21.10 5.01
CA ILE A 108 -6.39 -20.73 6.39
C ILE A 108 -7.51 -21.12 7.33
N GLU A 109 -7.12 -21.56 8.52
CA GLU A 109 -8.04 -21.83 9.61
C GLU A 109 -7.94 -20.71 10.63
N LYS A 110 -9.09 -20.21 11.05
CA LYS A 110 -9.19 -19.11 12.02
C LYS A 110 -8.66 -19.55 13.37
N ALA A 111 -7.75 -18.77 13.96
CA ALA A 111 -7.22 -19.06 15.28
C ALA A 111 -8.35 -19.05 16.35
N PRO A 112 -8.32 -19.99 17.30
CA PRO A 112 -9.30 -20.08 18.36
C PRO A 112 -9.16 -18.91 19.35
N GLY A 113 -10.16 -18.76 20.22
CA GLY A 113 -10.16 -17.75 21.28
C GLY A 113 -10.73 -16.38 20.87
N PRO A 114 -10.86 -15.47 21.84
CA PRO A 114 -11.41 -14.13 21.62
C PRO A 114 -10.42 -13.23 20.88
N THR A 115 -10.93 -12.13 20.35
CA THR A 115 -10.09 -11.04 19.83
C THR A 115 -9.31 -10.40 20.99
N ALA A 116 -8.02 -10.15 20.78
CA ALA A 116 -7.19 -9.45 21.76
C ALA A 116 -7.66 -7.99 21.93
N ASP A 117 -7.39 -7.40 23.09
CA ASP A 117 -7.67 -5.97 23.34
C ASP A 117 -6.69 -5.10 22.54
N ILE A 118 -7.10 -4.78 21.31
CA ILE A 118 -6.28 -4.04 20.34
C ILE A 118 -5.94 -2.64 20.88
N VAL A 119 -6.88 -1.95 21.51
CA VAL A 119 -6.65 -0.60 22.04
C VAL A 119 -5.59 -0.63 23.15
N LYS A 120 -5.72 -1.56 24.09
CA LYS A 120 -4.75 -1.72 25.18
C LYS A 120 -3.37 -2.03 24.64
N LEU A 121 -3.25 -3.00 23.74
CA LEU A 121 -1.96 -3.42 23.18
C LEU A 121 -1.28 -2.30 22.37
N LEU A 122 -2.03 -1.54 21.56
CA LEU A 122 -1.48 -0.40 20.83
C LEU A 122 -0.94 0.68 21.77
N LYS A 123 -1.63 0.94 22.89
CA LYS A 123 -1.19 1.89 23.93
C LYS A 123 0.04 1.38 24.70
N GLU A 124 0.02 0.13 25.15
CA GLU A 124 1.13 -0.48 25.92
C GLU A 124 2.43 -0.54 25.11
N THR A 125 2.31 -0.86 23.82
CA THR A 125 3.44 -0.91 22.90
C THR A 125 3.89 0.47 22.41
N LYS A 126 3.16 1.53 22.78
CA LYS A 126 3.38 2.93 22.36
C LYS A 126 3.43 3.05 20.83
N THR A 127 2.48 2.40 20.16
CA THR A 127 2.42 2.39 18.69
C THR A 127 2.11 3.80 18.16
N ASP A 128 2.88 4.24 17.16
CA ASP A 128 2.68 5.52 16.49
C ASP A 128 1.79 5.37 15.25
N VAL A 129 2.05 4.35 14.43
CA VAL A 129 1.43 4.15 13.12
C VAL A 129 0.90 2.72 13.01
N VAL A 130 -0.33 2.57 12.53
CA VAL A 130 -0.94 1.27 12.25
C VAL A 130 -1.14 1.10 10.75
N ILE A 131 -0.65 -0.01 10.21
CA ILE A 131 -0.76 -0.39 8.79
C ILE A 131 -1.89 -1.40 8.62
N ASN A 132 -2.74 -1.17 7.62
CA ASN A 132 -3.79 -2.10 7.23
C ASN A 132 -3.44 -2.86 5.95
N TYR A 133 -3.19 -4.16 6.07
CA TYR A 133 -3.00 -5.13 4.99
C TYR A 133 -4.05 -6.26 5.00
N LEU A 134 -5.27 -5.96 5.46
CA LEU A 134 -6.36 -6.93 5.37
C LEU A 134 -6.64 -7.34 3.90
N PRO A 135 -7.30 -8.49 3.69
CA PRO A 135 -7.73 -8.87 2.35
C PRO A 135 -8.67 -7.85 1.69
N VAL A 136 -8.72 -7.86 0.35
CA VAL A 136 -9.68 -7.04 -0.40
C VAL A 136 -11.12 -7.46 -0.03
N GLY A 137 -11.99 -6.45 0.16
CA GLY A 137 -13.39 -6.65 0.53
C GLY A 137 -13.64 -6.72 2.04
N SER A 138 -12.62 -6.49 2.87
CA SER A 138 -12.75 -6.49 4.34
C SER A 138 -13.20 -5.12 4.87
N GLU A 139 -14.41 -4.70 4.53
CA GLU A 139 -14.98 -3.40 4.91
C GLU A 139 -15.30 -3.30 6.39
N GLU A 140 -16.07 -4.23 6.94
CA GLU A 140 -16.46 -4.24 8.35
C GLU A 140 -15.23 -4.36 9.24
N ALA A 141 -14.33 -5.29 8.90
CA ALA A 141 -13.07 -5.45 9.62
C ALA A 141 -12.26 -4.15 9.64
N THR A 142 -12.08 -3.52 8.47
CA THR A 142 -11.29 -2.28 8.37
C THR A 142 -11.93 -1.15 9.18
N LYS A 143 -13.24 -0.93 9.05
CA LYS A 143 -13.96 0.11 9.80
C LYS A 143 -13.87 -0.15 11.31
N TRP A 144 -13.99 -1.41 11.75
CA TRP A 144 -13.82 -1.79 13.15
C TRP A 144 -12.40 -1.50 13.67
N TYR A 145 -11.36 -1.85 12.89
CA TYR A 145 -9.98 -1.55 13.27
C TYR A 145 -9.70 -0.05 13.30
N VAL A 146 -10.22 0.73 12.36
CA VAL A 146 -10.08 2.19 12.37
C VAL A 146 -10.60 2.79 13.67
N GLU A 147 -11.72 2.28 14.19
CA GLU A 147 -12.25 2.71 15.49
C GLU A 147 -11.30 2.38 16.66
N GLN A 148 -10.66 1.21 16.64
CA GLN A 148 -9.67 0.83 17.65
C GLN A 148 -8.43 1.74 17.57
N VAL A 149 -7.97 2.03 16.35
CA VAL A 149 -6.80 2.88 16.07
C VAL A 149 -7.05 4.32 16.53
N LEU A 150 -8.23 4.87 16.23
CA LEU A 150 -8.63 6.20 16.69
C LEU A 150 -8.70 6.27 18.23
N THR A 151 -9.16 5.20 18.88
CA THR A 151 -9.23 5.11 20.35
C THR A 151 -7.86 4.95 20.99
N ALA A 152 -6.94 4.27 20.31
CA ALA A 152 -5.56 4.10 20.73
C ALA A 152 -4.71 5.37 20.58
N GLY A 153 -5.09 6.28 19.69
CA GLY A 153 -4.35 7.51 19.43
C GLY A 153 -3.24 7.36 18.37
N CYS A 154 -3.38 6.40 17.45
CA CYS A 154 -2.35 6.12 16.44
C CYS A 154 -2.72 6.71 15.07
N ALA A 155 -1.71 7.05 14.27
CA ALA A 155 -1.88 7.32 12.85
C ALA A 155 -2.29 6.06 12.09
N PHE A 156 -3.02 6.21 10.98
CA PHE A 156 -3.47 5.08 10.17
C PHE A 156 -3.00 5.17 8.72
N VAL A 157 -2.53 4.05 8.19
CA VAL A 157 -2.09 3.91 6.80
C VAL A 157 -2.88 2.76 6.17
N ASN A 158 -3.77 3.09 5.25
CA ASN A 158 -4.71 2.14 4.67
C ASN A 158 -4.25 1.63 3.31
N CYS A 159 -3.67 0.43 3.27
CA CYS A 159 -3.09 -0.11 2.03
C CYS A 159 -4.11 -0.86 1.14
N ILE A 160 -5.37 -0.97 1.55
CA ILE A 160 -6.39 -1.78 0.86
C ILE A 160 -7.47 -0.87 0.23
N PRO A 161 -8.27 -1.37 -0.74
CA PRO A 161 -9.30 -0.58 -1.43
C PRO A 161 -10.63 -0.48 -0.66
N VAL A 162 -10.55 -0.20 0.65
CA VAL A 162 -11.69 0.19 1.47
C VAL A 162 -11.58 1.68 1.71
N PHE A 163 -12.63 2.45 1.41
CA PHE A 163 -12.57 3.91 1.48
C PHE A 163 -12.59 4.41 2.93
N ILE A 164 -11.45 4.95 3.38
CA ILE A 164 -11.27 5.55 4.70
C ILE A 164 -10.74 6.97 4.52
N ALA A 165 -9.51 7.13 4.03
CA ALA A 165 -8.91 8.45 3.83
C ALA A 165 -9.68 9.27 2.81
N SER A 166 -10.23 8.62 1.77
CA SER A 166 -11.01 9.26 0.71
C SER A 166 -12.46 9.62 1.11
N GLN A 167 -12.96 9.12 2.24
CA GLN A 167 -14.35 9.33 2.65
C GLN A 167 -14.48 10.46 3.69
N LYS A 168 -15.35 11.45 3.42
CA LYS A 168 -15.58 12.62 4.30
C LYS A 168 -15.92 12.24 5.75
N TYR A 169 -16.70 11.19 5.95
CA TYR A 169 -17.07 10.71 7.29
C TYR A 169 -15.83 10.37 8.13
N TRP A 170 -14.95 9.51 7.61
CA TRP A 170 -13.73 9.11 8.31
C TRP A 170 -12.74 10.24 8.43
N GLN A 171 -12.58 11.09 7.41
CA GLN A 171 -11.76 12.30 7.50
C GLN A 171 -12.15 13.16 8.71
N LYS A 172 -13.46 13.39 8.92
CA LYS A 172 -13.97 14.14 10.07
C LYS A 172 -13.59 13.47 11.40
N ARG A 173 -13.74 12.15 11.50
CA ARG A 173 -13.37 11.37 12.71
C ARG A 173 -11.88 11.52 13.06
N PHE A 174 -11.00 11.44 12.06
CA PHE A 174 -9.56 11.63 12.23
C PHE A 174 -9.22 13.08 12.64
N ILE A 175 -9.90 14.08 12.08
CA ILE A 175 -9.76 15.49 12.49
C ILE A 175 -10.17 15.68 13.96
N GLU A 176 -11.34 15.18 14.36
CA GLU A 176 -11.86 15.27 15.73
C GLU A 176 -10.92 14.64 16.77
N LYS A 177 -10.23 13.57 16.39
CA LYS A 177 -9.23 12.90 17.26
C LYS A 177 -7.84 13.51 17.17
N GLY A 178 -7.60 14.45 16.26
CA GLY A 178 -6.28 15.06 16.05
C GLY A 178 -5.25 14.08 15.46
N LEU A 179 -5.70 13.10 14.68
CA LEU A 179 -4.86 12.02 14.15
C LEU A 179 -4.80 12.06 12.62
N PRO A 180 -3.64 11.73 12.00
CA PRO A 180 -3.51 11.68 10.55
C PRO A 180 -3.93 10.31 9.98
N VAL A 181 -4.47 10.33 8.76
CA VAL A 181 -4.72 9.13 7.95
C VAL A 181 -4.14 9.28 6.54
N LEU A 182 -3.52 8.23 6.03
CA LEU A 182 -3.06 8.12 4.65
C LEU A 182 -3.75 6.94 3.97
N GLY A 183 -4.24 7.13 2.74
CA GLY A 183 -5.02 6.13 2.02
C GLY A 183 -5.67 6.68 0.75
N ASP A 184 -6.37 5.87 -0.05
CA ASP A 184 -6.64 4.43 0.14
C ASP A 184 -6.11 3.60 -1.06
N ASP A 185 -5.85 2.30 -0.83
CA ASP A 185 -5.27 1.35 -1.80
C ASP A 185 -3.85 1.71 -2.25
N ILE A 186 -2.84 1.08 -1.65
CA ILE A 186 -1.43 1.44 -1.91
C ILE A 186 -1.03 1.21 -3.38
N LYS A 187 -0.23 2.11 -3.95
CA LYS A 187 0.42 1.92 -5.25
C LYS A 187 1.59 0.94 -5.14
N SER A 188 1.88 0.31 -6.27
CA SER A 188 3.16 -0.35 -6.51
C SER A 188 4.10 0.64 -7.21
N GLN A 189 5.42 0.43 -7.14
CA GLN A 189 6.41 1.26 -7.83
C GLN A 189 6.17 1.23 -9.33
N VAL A 190 6.18 0.03 -9.92
CA VAL A 190 5.84 -0.20 -11.33
C VAL A 190 4.84 -1.34 -11.41
N GLY A 191 3.55 -0.98 -11.38
CA GLY A 191 2.44 -1.91 -11.57
C GLY A 191 1.82 -1.80 -12.96
N ALA A 192 0.96 -2.77 -13.30
CA ALA A 192 0.24 -2.76 -14.57
C ALA A 192 -0.55 -1.47 -14.81
N THR A 193 -1.22 -0.94 -13.79
CA THR A 193 -2.02 0.29 -13.91
C THR A 193 -1.18 1.52 -14.27
N ILE A 194 0.02 1.71 -13.70
CA ILE A 194 0.84 2.89 -14.04
C ILE A 194 1.44 2.77 -15.44
N VAL A 195 1.88 1.57 -15.85
CA VAL A 195 2.37 1.32 -17.21
C VAL A 195 1.25 1.59 -18.23
N HIS A 196 0.05 1.07 -17.97
CA HIS A 196 -1.11 1.30 -18.83
C HIS A 196 -1.43 2.79 -18.95
N ARG A 197 -1.47 3.54 -17.83
CA ARG A 197 -1.71 4.98 -17.84
C ARG A 197 -0.67 5.76 -18.65
N VAL A 198 0.62 5.40 -18.53
CA VAL A 198 1.71 6.03 -19.31
C VAL A 198 1.51 5.78 -20.81
N LEU A 199 1.15 4.56 -21.22
CA LEU A 199 0.89 4.23 -22.62
C LEU A 199 -0.34 4.95 -23.17
N VAL A 200 -1.42 5.05 -22.39
CA VAL A 200 -2.62 5.82 -22.79
C VAL A 200 -2.31 7.31 -22.94
N ASN A 201 -1.53 7.88 -22.02
CA ASN A 201 -1.08 9.27 -22.15
C ASN A 201 -0.20 9.47 -23.39
N LEU A 202 0.69 8.52 -23.69
CA LEU A 202 1.49 8.57 -24.92
C LEU A 202 0.61 8.59 -26.17
N PHE A 203 -0.47 7.80 -26.21
CA PHE A 203 -1.43 7.83 -27.32
C PHE A 203 -2.07 9.22 -27.44
N ASN A 204 -2.58 9.76 -26.33
CA ASN A 204 -3.20 11.08 -26.27
C ASN A 204 -2.25 12.21 -26.71
N ASP A 205 -0.99 12.16 -26.28
CA ASP A 205 0.01 13.21 -26.52
C ASP A 205 0.53 13.19 -27.96
N ARG A 206 0.51 12.02 -28.61
CA ARG A 206 0.94 11.85 -30.01
C ARG A 206 -0.21 11.88 -31.02
N GLY A 207 -1.43 12.16 -30.57
CA GLY A 207 -2.61 12.21 -31.43
C GLY A 207 -3.05 10.84 -31.97
N VAL A 208 -2.67 9.75 -31.29
CA VAL A 208 -3.12 8.39 -31.63
C VAL A 208 -4.46 8.14 -30.95
N LYS A 209 -5.48 7.78 -31.73
CA LYS A 209 -6.80 7.46 -31.19
C LYS A 209 -6.81 6.01 -30.71
N LEU A 210 -6.75 5.80 -29.39
CA LEU A 210 -7.08 4.52 -28.77
C LEU A 210 -8.54 4.13 -29.09
N GLU A 211 -8.74 2.88 -29.52
CA GLU A 211 -10.05 2.30 -29.82
C GLU A 211 -10.41 1.16 -28.86
N ARG A 212 -9.44 0.32 -28.50
CA ARG A 212 -9.65 -0.83 -27.59
C ARG A 212 -8.47 -1.00 -26.64
N THR A 213 -8.74 -1.45 -25.42
CA THR A 213 -7.68 -1.80 -24.48
C THR A 213 -8.06 -2.94 -23.55
N SER A 214 -7.07 -3.77 -23.22
CA SER A 214 -7.19 -4.81 -22.20
C SER A 214 -5.98 -4.85 -21.27
N GLN A 215 -6.23 -5.25 -20.03
CA GLN A 215 -5.23 -5.51 -18.99
C GLN A 215 -5.65 -6.74 -18.18
N LEU A 216 -5.08 -7.88 -18.56
CA LEU A 216 -5.26 -9.17 -17.88
C LEU A 216 -4.19 -9.31 -16.79
N ASN A 217 -4.58 -9.64 -15.56
CA ASN A 217 -3.63 -9.81 -14.45
C ASN A 217 -3.78 -11.20 -13.84
N VAL A 218 -2.69 -11.98 -13.76
CA VAL A 218 -2.65 -13.28 -13.09
C VAL A 218 -1.59 -13.29 -11.99
N GLY A 219 -1.82 -14.07 -10.93
CA GLY A 219 -0.89 -14.19 -9.81
C GLY A 219 -1.19 -15.43 -8.95
N GLY A 220 -0.29 -15.78 -8.03
CA GLY A 220 -0.35 -17.03 -7.26
C GLY A 220 -0.37 -16.86 -5.74
N ASN A 221 -0.66 -15.65 -5.24
CA ASN A 221 -0.74 -15.37 -3.80
C ASN A 221 -2.20 -15.37 -3.31
N THR A 222 -2.37 -15.24 -1.99
CA THR A 222 -3.69 -15.20 -1.37
C THR A 222 -4.50 -13.95 -1.72
N ASP A 223 -3.88 -12.82 -2.11
CA ASP A 223 -4.62 -11.65 -2.63
C ASP A 223 -5.31 -12.01 -3.95
N PHE A 224 -4.57 -12.61 -4.90
CA PHE A 224 -5.14 -13.07 -6.18
C PHE A 224 -6.20 -14.14 -6.00
N LEU A 225 -6.00 -15.07 -5.06
CA LEU A 225 -7.00 -16.08 -4.75
C LEU A 225 -8.28 -15.45 -4.17
N ASN A 226 -8.15 -14.53 -3.22
CA ASN A 226 -9.27 -13.79 -2.66
C ASN A 226 -9.99 -12.95 -3.72
N MET A 227 -9.25 -12.49 -4.74
CA MET A 227 -9.80 -11.77 -5.89
C MET A 227 -10.57 -12.66 -6.88
N LEU A 228 -10.55 -14.00 -6.80
CA LEU A 228 -11.47 -14.81 -7.61
C LEU A 228 -12.94 -14.61 -7.19
N GLU A 229 -13.18 -14.16 -5.97
CA GLU A 229 -14.50 -13.85 -5.45
C GLU A 229 -15.02 -12.52 -6.03
N ARG A 230 -15.77 -12.60 -7.15
CA ARG A 230 -16.24 -11.42 -7.89
C ARG A 230 -17.06 -10.42 -7.05
N SER A 231 -17.80 -10.89 -6.04
CA SER A 231 -18.54 -10.04 -5.10
C SER A 231 -17.63 -9.06 -4.35
N ARG A 232 -16.39 -9.45 -4.05
CA ARG A 232 -15.39 -8.63 -3.35
C ARG A 232 -14.64 -7.65 -4.27
N LEU A 233 -14.83 -7.75 -5.59
CA LEU A 233 -14.05 -7.02 -6.59
C LEU A 233 -14.67 -5.72 -7.10
N GLN A 234 -15.97 -5.47 -6.85
CA GLN A 234 -16.68 -4.36 -7.50
C GLN A 234 -15.92 -3.03 -7.36
N SER A 235 -15.53 -2.66 -6.13
CA SER A 235 -14.77 -1.43 -5.86
C SER A 235 -13.40 -1.39 -6.54
N LYS A 236 -12.67 -2.52 -6.58
CA LYS A 236 -11.31 -2.61 -7.17
C LYS A 236 -11.34 -2.62 -8.71
N LYS A 237 -12.39 -3.17 -9.33
CA LYS A 237 -12.59 -3.10 -10.78
C LYS A 237 -12.91 -1.66 -11.19
N ILE A 238 -13.82 -1.01 -10.48
CA ILE A 238 -14.17 0.40 -10.71
C ILE A 238 -12.93 1.29 -10.59
N SER A 239 -12.15 1.16 -9.51
CA SER A 239 -10.97 2.01 -9.30
C SER A 239 -9.90 1.85 -10.40
N LYS A 240 -9.63 0.62 -10.84
CA LYS A 240 -8.66 0.36 -11.91
C LYS A 240 -9.13 0.85 -13.26
N THR A 241 -10.39 0.63 -13.60
CA THR A 241 -10.96 1.11 -14.86
C THR A 241 -10.93 2.64 -14.89
N GLN A 242 -11.42 3.30 -13.84
CA GLN A 242 -11.42 4.77 -13.74
C GLN A 242 -10.01 5.36 -13.79
N ALA A 243 -9.01 4.72 -13.20
CA ALA A 243 -7.62 5.18 -13.24
C ALA A 243 -7.05 5.29 -14.68
N VAL A 244 -7.57 4.50 -15.62
CA VAL A 244 -7.18 4.52 -17.04
C VAL A 244 -8.14 5.37 -17.86
N THR A 245 -9.46 5.17 -17.71
CA THR A 245 -10.46 5.86 -18.54
C THR A 245 -10.55 7.36 -18.26
N SER A 246 -10.24 7.81 -17.03
CA SER A 246 -10.18 9.24 -16.70
C SER A 246 -9.12 10.02 -17.48
N LEU A 247 -8.16 9.34 -18.11
CA LEU A 247 -7.15 9.97 -18.96
C LEU A 247 -7.63 10.11 -20.42
N LEU A 248 -8.67 9.39 -20.83
CA LEU A 248 -9.18 9.45 -22.20
C LEU A 248 -9.94 10.77 -22.40
N LYS A 249 -9.62 11.48 -23.48
CA LYS A 249 -10.31 12.73 -23.86
C LYS A 249 -11.69 12.49 -24.50
N TYR A 250 -12.06 11.22 -24.69
CA TYR A 250 -13.27 10.78 -25.38
C TYR A 250 -13.69 9.39 -24.86
N ASN A 251 -14.96 9.03 -25.10
CA ASN A 251 -15.49 7.72 -24.73
C ASN A 251 -15.13 6.68 -25.81
N ILE A 252 -14.61 5.52 -25.40
CA ILE A 252 -14.33 4.38 -26.28
C ILE A 252 -15.35 3.24 -26.16
N GLY A 253 -16.37 3.36 -25.31
CA GLY A 253 -17.35 2.30 -25.04
C GLY A 253 -16.84 1.28 -24.02
N ASP A 254 -17.72 0.86 -23.10
CA ASP A 254 -17.37 -0.05 -22.01
C ASP A 254 -16.98 -1.45 -22.53
N GLU A 255 -17.54 -1.87 -23.66
CA GLU A 255 -17.25 -3.13 -24.34
C GLU A 255 -15.82 -3.19 -24.92
N ASN A 256 -15.19 -2.03 -25.11
CA ASN A 256 -13.84 -1.90 -25.64
C ASN A 256 -12.76 -1.83 -24.54
N ILE A 257 -13.16 -1.95 -23.26
CA ILE A 257 -12.28 -1.86 -22.10
C ILE A 257 -12.40 -3.11 -21.25
N TYR A 258 -11.29 -3.84 -21.07
CA TYR A 258 -11.22 -4.93 -20.11
C TYR A 258 -10.06 -4.76 -19.13
N ILE A 259 -10.35 -4.43 -17.86
CA ILE A 259 -9.33 -4.27 -16.82
C ILE A 259 -9.76 -5.01 -15.57
N GLY A 260 -8.97 -5.98 -15.12
CA GLY A 260 -9.30 -6.74 -13.92
C GLY A 260 -8.30 -7.84 -13.56
N PRO A 261 -8.43 -8.45 -12.38
CA PRO A 261 -7.87 -9.78 -12.15
C PRO A 261 -8.47 -10.76 -13.14
N SER A 262 -7.63 -11.63 -13.67
CA SER A 262 -8.01 -12.62 -14.66
C SER A 262 -8.08 -14.00 -14.03
N ASP A 263 -7.02 -14.42 -13.34
CA ASP A 263 -6.97 -15.78 -12.79
C ASP A 263 -5.92 -15.95 -11.67
N TYR A 264 -6.00 -17.10 -10.99
CA TYR A 264 -5.05 -17.57 -9.99
C TYR A 264 -4.19 -18.71 -10.56
N ILE A 265 -2.87 -18.53 -10.51
CA ILE A 265 -1.89 -19.52 -10.99
C ILE A 265 -0.92 -19.83 -9.85
N ALA A 266 -1.15 -20.94 -9.14
CA ALA A 266 -0.49 -21.25 -7.86
C ALA A 266 1.06 -21.18 -7.90
N TRP A 267 1.68 -21.67 -8.97
CA TRP A 267 3.15 -21.71 -9.09
C TRP A 267 3.78 -20.33 -9.31
N LEU A 268 3.00 -19.29 -9.65
CA LEU A 268 3.49 -17.91 -9.68
C LEU A 268 3.87 -17.41 -8.29
N THR A 269 3.33 -18.00 -7.23
CA THR A 269 3.48 -17.53 -5.85
C THR A 269 3.15 -16.03 -5.77
N ASP A 270 3.98 -15.19 -5.17
CA ASP A 270 3.74 -13.75 -5.10
C ASP A 270 4.14 -12.98 -6.38
N ARG A 271 4.53 -13.68 -7.45
CA ARG A 271 4.68 -13.05 -8.76
C ARG A 271 3.32 -12.73 -9.35
N LYS A 272 3.30 -11.63 -10.08
CA LYS A 272 2.17 -11.14 -10.83
C LYS A 272 2.60 -10.86 -12.25
N TRP A 273 1.82 -11.37 -13.19
CA TRP A 273 1.98 -11.10 -14.60
C TRP A 273 0.80 -10.26 -15.07
N ALA A 274 1.10 -9.24 -15.85
CA ALA A 274 0.09 -8.44 -16.53
C ALA A 274 0.31 -8.48 -18.04
N TYR A 275 -0.72 -8.85 -18.78
CA TYR A 275 -0.76 -8.80 -20.23
C TYR A 275 -1.64 -7.62 -20.61
N MET A 276 -1.06 -6.68 -21.35
CA MET A 276 -1.72 -5.46 -21.77
C MET A 276 -1.75 -5.40 -23.29
N ARG A 277 -2.90 -4.98 -23.82
CA ARG A 277 -3.08 -4.73 -25.24
C ARG A 277 -3.77 -3.38 -25.43
N LEU A 278 -3.20 -2.54 -26.28
CA LEU A 278 -3.78 -1.26 -26.68
C LEU A 278 -3.87 -1.26 -28.21
N GLU A 279 -5.06 -0.98 -28.74
CA GLU A 279 -5.30 -0.88 -30.17
C GLU A 279 -5.79 0.53 -30.48
N GLY A 280 -5.21 1.17 -31.48
CA GLY A 280 -5.62 2.50 -31.91
C GLY A 280 -5.36 2.75 -33.39
N LYS A 281 -5.64 3.99 -33.79
CA LYS A 281 -5.45 4.49 -35.16
C LYS A 281 -4.51 5.69 -35.18
N THR A 282 -3.69 5.73 -36.21
CA THR A 282 -2.74 6.80 -36.49
C THR A 282 -3.17 7.60 -37.72
N PHE A 283 -2.25 8.39 -38.30
CA PHE A 283 -2.50 9.16 -39.51
C PHE A 283 -3.01 8.26 -40.66
N GLY A 284 -4.08 8.69 -41.32
CA GLY A 284 -4.74 7.91 -42.39
C GLY A 284 -5.52 6.70 -41.90
N ASP A 285 -5.96 6.69 -40.63
CA ASP A 285 -6.69 5.59 -39.99
C ASP A 285 -5.91 4.26 -39.96
N VAL A 286 -4.59 4.32 -40.11
CA VAL A 286 -3.71 3.14 -40.10
C VAL A 286 -3.66 2.56 -38.68
N PRO A 287 -3.90 1.25 -38.50
CA PRO A 287 -3.85 0.61 -37.19
C PRO A 287 -2.48 0.70 -36.52
N LEU A 288 -2.46 0.98 -35.22
CA LEU A 288 -1.30 0.86 -34.35
C LEU A 288 -1.69 0.04 -33.13
N ASN A 289 -0.90 -0.97 -32.84
CA ASN A 289 -1.14 -1.88 -31.72
C ASN A 289 0.09 -1.95 -30.82
N ILE A 290 -0.14 -1.98 -29.51
CA ILE A 290 0.86 -2.34 -28.51
C ILE A 290 0.39 -3.57 -27.77
N GLU A 291 1.27 -4.56 -27.65
CA GLU A 291 1.09 -5.69 -26.76
C GLU A 291 2.31 -5.81 -25.84
N LEU A 292 2.06 -5.92 -24.54
CA LEU A 292 3.11 -5.89 -23.52
C LEU A 292 2.83 -6.91 -22.41
N LYS A 293 3.89 -7.59 -21.98
CA LYS A 293 3.91 -8.40 -20.76
C LYS A 293 4.75 -7.69 -19.69
N LEU A 294 4.18 -7.53 -18.50
CA LEU A 294 4.88 -7.05 -17.31
C LEU A 294 4.95 -8.17 -16.28
N GLU A 295 6.15 -8.46 -15.78
CA GLU A 295 6.37 -9.41 -14.68
C GLU A 295 6.95 -8.70 -13.46
N VAL A 296 6.32 -8.89 -12.30
CA VAL A 296 6.77 -8.31 -11.04
C VAL A 296 6.55 -9.28 -9.88
N TRP A 297 7.28 -9.07 -8.78
CA TRP A 297 6.88 -9.58 -7.47
C TRP A 297 5.93 -8.57 -6.82
N ASP A 298 4.68 -8.95 -6.57
CA ASP A 298 3.61 -7.99 -6.25
C ASP A 298 3.84 -7.29 -4.90
N SER A 299 4.21 -8.05 -3.86
CA SER A 299 4.34 -7.50 -2.50
C SER A 299 5.58 -6.60 -2.32
N PRO A 300 6.81 -7.00 -2.74
CA PRO A 300 7.98 -6.12 -2.67
C PRO A 300 7.82 -4.84 -3.49
N ASN A 301 7.05 -4.88 -4.58
CA ASN A 301 6.77 -3.74 -5.44
C ASN A 301 5.95 -2.64 -4.73
N SER A 302 5.34 -2.91 -3.58
CA SER A 302 4.67 -1.89 -2.74
C SER A 302 5.41 -1.57 -1.43
N ALA A 303 6.34 -2.42 -1.00
CA ALA A 303 6.98 -2.31 0.31
C ALA A 303 7.69 -0.96 0.49
N GLY A 304 8.48 -0.52 -0.49
CA GLY A 304 9.16 0.78 -0.43
C GLY A 304 8.20 1.97 -0.34
N VAL A 305 7.08 1.91 -1.06
CA VAL A 305 6.01 2.93 -1.02
C VAL A 305 5.40 3.00 0.39
N VAL A 306 5.18 1.85 1.04
CA VAL A 306 4.66 1.82 2.42
C VAL A 306 5.69 2.33 3.44
N ILE A 307 6.98 2.06 3.26
CA ILE A 307 8.03 2.63 4.12
C ILE A 307 8.00 4.16 4.04
N ASP A 308 7.87 4.75 2.85
CA ASP A 308 7.68 6.21 2.70
C ASP A 308 6.37 6.70 3.35
N ALA A 309 5.25 5.98 3.15
CA ALA A 309 3.96 6.34 3.75
C ALA A 309 3.98 6.32 5.29
N ILE A 310 4.63 5.33 5.92
CA ILE A 310 4.83 5.25 7.37
C ILE A 310 5.56 6.49 7.89
N ARG A 311 6.65 6.87 7.23
CA ARG A 311 7.46 8.02 7.64
C ARG A 311 6.70 9.34 7.45
N CYS A 312 5.92 9.47 6.37
CA CYS A 312 5.02 10.61 6.17
C CYS A 312 3.89 10.66 7.22
N ALA A 313 3.30 9.52 7.59
CA ALA A 313 2.31 9.44 8.65
C ALA A 313 2.88 9.90 10.00
N LYS A 314 4.11 9.47 10.32
CA LYS A 314 4.80 9.91 11.53
C LYS A 314 5.17 11.39 11.50
N LEU A 315 5.60 11.94 10.36
CA LEU A 315 5.82 13.38 10.20
C LEU A 315 4.54 14.18 10.45
N ALA A 316 3.41 13.73 9.91
CA ALA A 316 2.12 14.35 10.16
C ALA A 316 1.75 14.32 11.65
N LEU A 317 1.94 13.17 12.30
CA LEU A 317 1.68 12.99 13.73
C LEU A 317 2.54 13.93 14.59
N ASP A 318 3.85 14.01 14.33
CA ASP A 318 4.78 14.86 15.09
C ASP A 318 4.51 16.35 14.91
N ASN A 319 3.92 16.74 13.77
CA ASN A 319 3.52 18.11 13.48
C ASN A 319 2.04 18.39 13.80
N LYS A 320 1.35 17.48 14.52
CA LYS A 320 -0.05 17.61 14.94
C LYS A 320 -1.02 17.88 13.78
N LEU A 321 -0.71 17.33 12.60
CA LEU A 321 -1.62 17.34 11.46
C LEU A 321 -2.67 16.26 11.66
N SER A 322 -3.89 16.53 11.23
CA SER A 322 -5.02 15.62 11.40
C SER A 322 -5.87 15.49 10.14
N GLY A 323 -6.69 14.45 10.08
CA GLY A 323 -7.46 14.11 8.89
C GLY A 323 -6.60 13.46 7.80
N ALA A 324 -7.11 13.45 6.57
CA ALA A 324 -6.39 12.86 5.45
C ALA A 324 -5.23 13.74 5.01
N ILE A 325 -4.03 13.18 4.97
CA ILE A 325 -2.82 13.90 4.53
C ILE A 325 -2.75 13.83 3.01
N ILE A 326 -3.24 14.88 2.35
CA ILE A 326 -3.54 14.89 0.91
C ILE A 326 -2.29 14.66 0.07
N GLU A 327 -1.18 15.36 0.35
CA GLU A 327 0.00 15.35 -0.52
C GLU A 327 0.62 13.97 -0.62
N PRO A 328 1.03 13.30 0.49
CA PRO A 328 1.54 11.94 0.43
C PRO A 328 0.48 10.93 -0.04
N SER A 329 -0.79 11.13 0.34
CA SER A 329 -1.86 10.22 -0.11
C SER A 329 -1.97 10.19 -1.64
N SER A 330 -1.91 11.36 -2.28
CA SER A 330 -2.00 11.48 -3.74
C SER A 330 -0.86 10.77 -4.49
N TYR A 331 0.32 10.69 -3.88
CA TYR A 331 1.48 10.05 -4.49
C TYR A 331 1.50 8.55 -4.25
N PHE A 332 1.23 8.11 -3.02
CA PHE A 332 1.40 6.71 -2.61
C PHE A 332 0.19 5.81 -2.83
N PHE A 333 -1.01 6.36 -3.04
CA PHE A 333 -2.26 5.57 -3.06
C PHE A 333 -3.04 5.78 -4.35
N LYS A 334 -3.81 4.76 -4.76
CA LYS A 334 -4.60 4.74 -6.00
C LYS A 334 -5.89 5.54 -5.88
N SER A 335 -6.47 5.57 -4.67
CA SER A 335 -7.72 6.26 -4.35
C SER A 335 -7.49 7.32 -3.27
N PRO A 336 -6.68 8.36 -3.53
CA PRO A 336 -6.46 9.45 -2.60
C PRO A 336 -7.73 10.31 -2.44
N PRO A 337 -7.80 11.17 -1.40
CA PRO A 337 -8.87 12.16 -1.26
C PRO A 337 -8.97 13.11 -2.45
N VAL A 338 -7.84 13.43 -3.09
CA VAL A 338 -7.75 14.30 -4.27
C VAL A 338 -6.76 13.67 -5.26
N GLN A 339 -7.20 13.50 -6.52
CA GLN A 339 -6.39 12.98 -7.61
C GLN A 339 -5.57 14.11 -8.26
N TYR A 340 -4.31 13.83 -8.57
CA TYR A 340 -3.47 14.70 -9.41
C TYR A 340 -2.66 13.83 -10.40
N PRO A 341 -2.14 14.41 -11.49
CA PRO A 341 -1.08 13.79 -12.28
C PRO A 341 0.12 13.39 -11.41
N ASP A 342 0.73 12.22 -11.69
CA ASP A 342 1.75 11.64 -10.80
C ASP A 342 2.98 12.55 -10.60
N TYR A 343 3.36 13.36 -11.59
CA TYR A 343 4.46 14.32 -11.44
C TYR A 343 4.14 15.42 -10.40
N ILE A 344 2.90 15.91 -10.38
CA ILE A 344 2.41 16.88 -9.39
C ILE A 344 2.33 16.22 -8.01
N CYS A 345 1.86 14.97 -7.92
CA CYS A 345 1.82 14.23 -6.65
C CYS A 345 3.22 14.13 -6.02
N ARG A 346 4.25 13.88 -6.83
CA ARG A 346 5.64 13.79 -6.36
C ARG A 346 6.10 15.13 -5.80
N GLU A 347 5.93 16.22 -6.55
CA GLU A 347 6.34 17.57 -6.11
C GLU A 347 5.63 18.02 -4.82
N LYS A 348 4.32 17.72 -4.71
CA LYS A 348 3.54 17.99 -3.50
C LYS A 348 4.07 17.20 -2.31
N THR A 349 4.39 15.93 -2.50
CA THR A 349 4.97 15.07 -1.45
C THR A 349 6.35 15.57 -1.02
N GLU A 350 7.22 15.94 -1.96
CA GLU A 350 8.53 16.53 -1.65
C GLU A 350 8.38 17.85 -0.86
N SER A 351 7.42 18.69 -1.25
CA SER A 351 7.12 19.94 -0.55
C SER A 351 6.62 19.67 0.88
N PHE A 352 5.76 18.67 1.06
CA PHE A 352 5.31 18.21 2.37
C PHE A 352 6.50 17.76 3.25
N ILE A 353 7.36 16.90 2.71
CA ILE A 353 8.55 16.38 3.41
C ILE A 353 9.48 17.53 3.81
N LYS A 354 9.73 18.48 2.90
CA LYS A 354 10.57 19.65 3.17
C LYS A 354 9.97 20.59 4.22
N LYS A 355 8.64 20.77 4.20
CA LYS A 355 7.93 21.66 5.13
C LYS A 355 7.90 21.11 6.56
N TYR A 356 7.64 19.82 6.71
CA TYR A 356 7.42 19.18 8.02
C TYR A 356 8.63 18.38 8.53
N GLY A 357 9.62 18.15 7.68
CA GLY A 357 10.90 17.55 8.06
C GLY A 357 11.80 18.53 8.81
N LYS A 358 12.76 18.00 9.58
CA LYS A 358 13.74 18.85 10.26
C LYS A 358 14.63 19.61 9.26
N LYS A 359 14.78 20.92 9.44
CA LYS A 359 15.91 21.66 8.86
C LYS A 359 17.19 21.15 9.52
N ASN A 360 18.14 20.66 8.74
CA ASN A 360 19.46 20.28 9.25
C ASN A 360 20.12 21.50 9.93
N THR A 361 20.13 21.54 11.26
CA THR A 361 20.90 22.50 12.06
C THR A 361 22.36 22.07 12.21
N LYS A 362 22.97 21.57 11.14
CA LYS A 362 24.39 21.28 11.06
C LYS A 362 24.96 21.96 9.81
N GLY A 363 25.46 23.18 9.99
CA GLY A 363 26.07 23.96 8.92
C GLY A 363 26.62 25.34 9.31
N ASN A 364 26.31 25.89 10.49
CA ASN A 364 26.81 27.22 10.91
C ASN A 364 27.40 27.22 12.33
N LYS A 365 28.33 26.30 12.62
CA LYS A 365 29.28 26.48 13.72
C LYS A 365 30.71 26.31 13.20
N LYS A 366 31.46 27.42 13.30
CA LYS A 366 32.91 27.59 13.17
C LYS A 366 33.49 27.80 11.77
N ARG A 367 33.50 29.07 11.34
CA ARG A 367 34.71 29.75 10.86
C ARG A 367 34.76 31.15 11.47
N SER A 368 35.29 31.20 12.69
CA SER A 368 35.78 32.42 13.32
C SER A 368 36.86 31.98 14.30
N SER A 369 38.06 31.79 13.75
CA SER A 369 39.34 31.80 14.44
C SER A 369 40.34 32.37 13.46
#